data_AF-A0A1Y3D7S1-F1
#
_entry.id   AF-A0A1Y3D7S1-F1
#
_cell.length_a   1.000
_cell.length_b   1.000
_cell.length_c   1.000
_cell.angle_alpha   90.00
_cell.angle_beta   90.00
_cell.angle_gamma   90.00
#
_symmetry.space_group_name_H-M   'P 1'
#
loop_
_entity.id
_entity.type
_entity.pdbx_description
1 polymer ?
#
loop_
_entity_poly.entity_id
_entity_poly.type
_entity_poly.pdbx_seq_one_letter_code
_entity_poly.pdbx_strand_id
1 'polypeptide(L)'
;MKALLLSDEINHFHWSMLKSVLLVLSLLPLSQFFINLVQGTDTSSQIVLGFLAISIFSAFTIISFYSALNATVMQINLQSVSSLEKQLVQIYRYLPMLCLTVMVSYLATQI
;
A
#
# COMPACT_ATOMS: atom_id res chain seq x y z
N MET A 1 9.73 9.21 31.69
CA MET A 1 9.46 9.82 30.36
C MET A 1 9.56 8.85 29.17
N LYS A 2 10.03 7.59 29.32
CA LYS A 2 10.19 6.64 28.19
C LYS A 2 8.88 6.00 27.69
N ALA A 3 7.89 5.78 28.56
CA ALA A 3 6.60 5.16 28.18
C ALA A 3 5.80 6.00 27.16
N LEU A 4 5.86 7.33 27.26
CA LEU A 4 5.21 8.23 26.32
C LEU A 4 5.87 8.18 24.92
N LEU A 5 7.20 8.08 24.87
CA LEU A 5 7.95 7.98 23.60
C LEU A 5 7.69 6.66 22.86
N LEU A 6 7.59 5.54 23.59
CA LEU A 6 7.25 4.22 23.01
C LEU A 6 5.83 4.19 22.45
N SER A 7 4.87 4.80 23.16
CA SER A 7 3.51 4.94 22.67
C SER A 7 3.45 5.74 21.36
N ASP A 8 4.32 6.74 21.21
CA ASP A 8 4.36 7.60 20.03
C ASP A 8 5.00 6.90 18.83
N GLU A 9 6.08 6.12 19.03
CA GLU A 9 6.69 5.29 17.99
C GLU A 9 5.72 4.23 17.45
N ILE A 10 4.99 3.56 18.36
CA ILE A 10 4.00 2.54 17.99
C ILE A 10 2.84 3.21 17.23
N ASN A 11 2.33 4.35 17.72
CA ASN A 11 1.25 5.07 17.04
C ASN A 11 1.67 5.56 15.63
N HIS A 12 2.88 6.11 15.50
CA HIS A 12 3.44 6.50 14.22
C HIS A 12 3.56 5.31 13.26
N PHE A 13 4.03 4.17 13.77
CA PHE A 13 4.11 2.93 13.00
C PHE A 13 2.72 2.45 12.54
N HIS A 14 1.73 2.41 13.44
CA HIS A 14 0.35 2.05 13.09
C HIS A 14 -0.23 2.99 12.03
N TRP A 15 0.02 4.29 12.14
CA TRP A 15 -0.44 5.28 11.17
C TRP A 15 0.21 5.10 9.80
N SER A 16 1.51 4.83 9.76
CA SER A 16 2.25 4.52 8.53
C SER A 16 1.68 3.27 7.85
N MET A 17 1.41 2.23 8.62
CA MET A 17 0.79 0.99 8.16
C MET A 17 -0.60 1.22 7.59
N LEU A 18 -1.45 1.98 8.29
CA LEU A 18 -2.80 2.29 7.84
C LEU A 18 -2.79 3.04 6.50
N LYS A 19 -1.93 4.06 6.38
CA LYS A 19 -1.73 4.79 5.12
C LYS A 19 -1.30 3.87 4.00
N SER A 20 -0.37 2.96 4.27
CA SER A 20 0.12 2.00 3.30
C SER A 20 -0.99 1.07 2.82
N VAL A 21 -1.75 0.47 3.73
CA VAL A 21 -2.89 -0.40 3.38
C VAL A 21 -3.95 0.36 2.59
N LEU A 22 -4.32 1.58 3.01
CA LEU A 22 -5.27 2.41 2.27
C LEU A 22 -4.80 2.74 0.85
N LEU A 23 -3.51 3.02 0.70
CA LEU A 23 -2.89 3.34 -0.59
C LEU A 23 -2.75 2.09 -1.49
N VAL A 24 -2.63 0.89 -0.92
CA VAL A 24 -2.76 -0.37 -1.66
C VAL A 24 -4.21 -0.60 -2.08
N LEU A 25 -5.16 -0.43 -1.16
CA LEU A 25 -6.59 -0.65 -1.43
C LEU A 25 -7.15 0.32 -2.49
N SER A 26 -6.62 1.55 -2.55
CA SER A 26 -7.01 2.54 -3.56
C SER A 26 -6.63 2.16 -4.99
N LEU A 27 -5.71 1.20 -5.19
CA LEU A 27 -5.39 0.68 -6.53
C LEU A 27 -6.63 0.08 -7.22
N LEU A 28 -7.57 -0.47 -6.45
CA LEU A 28 -8.78 -1.07 -7.01
C LEU A 28 -9.72 -0.03 -7.65
N PRO A 29 -10.22 1.01 -6.94
CA PRO A 29 -11.02 2.05 -7.59
C PRO A 29 -10.22 2.82 -8.64
N LEU A 30 -8.90 2.97 -8.48
CA LEU A 30 -8.04 3.61 -9.46
C LEU A 30 -7.98 2.82 -10.79
N SER A 31 -7.88 1.49 -10.71
CA SER A 31 -7.90 0.64 -11.90
C SER A 31 -9.22 0.80 -12.68
N GLN A 32 -10.36 0.78 -11.97
CA GLN A 32 -11.69 0.94 -12.54
C GLN A 32 -11.87 2.34 -13.16
N PHE A 33 -11.36 3.37 -12.49
CA PHE A 33 -11.35 4.73 -13.02
C PHE A 33 -10.63 4.80 -14.37
N PHE A 34 -9.43 4.24 -14.47
CA PHE A 34 -8.66 4.25 -15.71
C PHE A 34 -9.30 3.41 -16.82
N ILE A 35 -9.85 2.24 -16.49
CA ILE A 35 -10.57 1.40 -17.46
C ILE A 35 -11.74 2.17 -18.07
N ASN A 36 -12.59 2.77 -17.22
CA ASN A 36 -13.75 3.54 -17.67
C ASN A 36 -13.33 4.77 -18.48
N LEU A 37 -12.24 5.43 -18.08
CA LEU A 37 -11.72 6.61 -18.77
C LEU A 37 -11.22 6.24 -20.18
N VAL A 38 -10.45 5.16 -20.33
CA VAL A 38 -9.94 4.72 -21.65
C VAL A 38 -11.07 4.20 -22.55
N GLN A 39 -12.05 3.47 -21.99
CA GLN A 39 -13.18 2.94 -22.76
C GLN A 39 -14.20 4.02 -23.15
N GLY A 40 -14.30 5.10 -22.39
CA GLY A 40 -15.24 6.20 -22.64
C GLY A 40 -14.80 7.24 -23.66
N THR A 41 -13.56 7.15 -24.17
CA THR A 41 -13.02 8.11 -25.15
C THR A 41 -13.09 7.62 -26.60
N ASP A 42 -13.10 8.58 -27.53
CA ASP A 42 -13.05 8.30 -28.97
C ASP A 42 -11.86 7.42 -29.33
N THR A 43 -12.08 6.46 -30.23
CA THR A 43 -11.09 5.46 -30.67
C THR A 43 -9.79 6.09 -31.18
N SER A 44 -9.85 7.30 -31.75
CA SER A 44 -8.68 8.04 -32.22
C SER A 44 -7.72 8.45 -31.10
N SER A 45 -8.25 8.67 -29.89
CA SER A 45 -7.49 9.11 -28.70
C SER A 45 -7.17 7.97 -27.72
N GLN A 46 -7.84 6.83 -27.87
CA GLN A 46 -7.78 5.68 -26.96
C GLN A 46 -6.36 5.15 -26.73
N ILE A 47 -5.50 5.14 -27.76
CA ILE A 47 -4.11 4.66 -27.64
C ILE A 47 -3.30 5.60 -26.75
N VAL A 48 -3.38 6.92 -26.98
CA VAL A 48 -2.65 7.93 -26.20
C VAL A 48 -3.08 7.89 -24.74
N LEU A 49 -4.39 7.81 -24.51
CA LEU A 49 -4.97 7.74 -23.17
C LEU A 49 -4.66 6.41 -22.47
N GLY A 50 -4.59 5.32 -23.22
CA GLY A 50 -4.17 4.01 -22.73
C GLY A 50 -2.73 4.02 -22.22
N PHE A 51 -1.79 4.58 -22.98
CA PHE A 51 -0.41 4.75 -22.53
C PHE A 51 -0.30 5.64 -21.28
N LEU A 52 -1.07 6.74 -21.24
CA LEU A 52 -1.12 7.62 -20.08
C LEU A 52 -1.66 6.89 -18.84
N ALA A 53 -2.77 6.16 -18.98
CA ALA A 53 -3.39 5.40 -17.92
C ALA A 53 -2.44 4.34 -17.35
N ILE A 54 -1.79 3.55 -18.20
CA ILE A 54 -0.82 2.53 -17.78
C ILE A 54 0.38 3.18 -17.07
N SER A 55 0.89 4.30 -17.59
CA SER A 55 2.02 5.02 -16.99
C SER A 55 1.67 5.56 -15.59
N ILE A 56 0.50 6.18 -15.42
CA ILE A 56 0.08 6.69 -14.11
C ILE A 56 -0.20 5.52 -13.15
N PHE A 57 -0.93 4.50 -13.60
CA PHE A 57 -1.27 3.33 -12.77
C PHE A 57 -0.02 2.57 -12.30
N SER A 58 0.97 2.40 -13.17
CA SER A 58 2.25 1.80 -12.80
C SER A 58 3.01 2.64 -11.76
N ALA A 59 3.03 3.97 -11.90
CA ALA A 59 3.63 4.84 -10.90
C ALA A 59 2.94 4.70 -9.52
N PHE A 60 1.61 4.67 -9.48
CA PHE A 60 0.87 4.40 -8.24
C PHE A 60 1.21 3.04 -7.65
N THR A 61 1.26 2.00 -8.48
CA THR A 61 1.61 0.64 -8.04
C THR A 61 3.00 0.57 -7.42
N ILE A 62 3.98 1.25 -8.01
CA ILE A 62 5.35 1.34 -7.47
C ILE A 62 5.37 2.09 -6.13
N ILE A 63 4.62 3.19 -6.01
CA ILE A 63 4.50 3.94 -4.75
C ILE A 63 3.85 3.06 -3.67
N SER A 64 2.82 2.28 -4.01
CA SER A 64 2.18 1.32 -3.12
C SER A 64 3.14 0.23 -2.65
N PHE A 65 3.91 -0.33 -3.58
CA PHE A 65 4.94 -1.31 -3.25
C PHE A 65 5.98 -0.73 -2.30
N TYR A 66 6.52 0.46 -2.62
CA TYR A 66 7.53 1.11 -1.79
C TYR A 66 7.00 1.41 -0.38
N SER A 67 5.77 1.92 -0.28
CA SER A 67 5.12 2.18 1.01
C SER A 67 4.95 0.91 1.85
N ALA A 68 4.46 -0.18 1.23
CA ALA A 68 4.25 -1.45 1.91
C ALA A 68 5.57 -2.10 2.37
N LEU A 69 6.60 -2.01 1.53
CA LEU A 69 7.94 -2.48 1.87
C LEU A 69 8.53 -1.68 3.03
N ASN A 70 8.38 -0.35 3.01
CA ASN A 70 8.91 0.51 4.07
C ASN A 70 8.31 0.15 5.44
N ALA A 71 7.00 -0.11 5.50
CA ALA A 71 6.34 -0.60 6.72
C ALA A 71 6.89 -1.94 7.22
N THR A 72 7.30 -2.81 6.28
CA THR A 72 7.91 -4.11 6.60
C THR A 72 9.32 -3.95 7.17
N VAL A 73 10.12 -2.99 6.69
CA VAL A 73 11.53 -2.81 7.13
C VAL A 73 11.73 -1.80 8.25
N MET A 74 10.74 -0.96 8.56
CA MET A 74 10.79 0.07 9.60
C MET A 74 11.21 -0.47 10.98
N GLN A 75 12.36 -0.06 11.48
CA GLN A 75 12.85 -0.47 12.78
C GLN A 75 12.12 0.28 13.90
N ILE A 76 11.61 -0.44 14.90
CA ILE A 76 10.91 0.11 16.06
C ILE A 76 11.67 -0.31 17.31
N ASN A 77 11.90 0.61 18.24
CA ASN A 77 12.66 0.30 19.44
C ASN A 77 11.77 -0.38 20.49
N LEU A 78 11.75 -1.70 20.49
CA LEU A 78 10.89 -2.52 21.37
C LEU A 78 11.58 -2.97 22.67
N GLN A 79 12.60 -2.24 23.14
CA GLN A 79 13.46 -2.65 24.28
C GLN A 79 12.74 -2.82 25.63
N SER A 80 11.53 -2.27 25.80
CA SER A 80 10.79 -2.32 27.08
C SER A 80 9.37 -2.85 26.93
N VAL A 81 9.10 -3.51 25.80
CA VAL A 81 7.80 -4.02 25.40
C VAL A 81 7.74 -5.52 25.71
N SER A 82 6.55 -6.05 26.07
CA SER A 82 6.36 -7.47 26.37
C SER A 82 6.77 -8.35 25.19
N SER A 83 7.22 -9.58 25.47
CA SER A 83 7.58 -10.56 24.43
C SER A 83 6.41 -10.83 23.47
N LEU A 84 5.18 -10.88 23.99
CA LEU A 84 3.97 -11.08 23.19
C LEU A 84 3.67 -9.89 22.28
N GLU A 85 3.75 -8.67 22.80
CA GLU A 85 3.54 -7.44 22.03
C GLU A 85 4.59 -7.30 20.92
N LYS A 86 5.85 -7.63 21.21
CA LYS A 86 6.92 -7.63 20.20
C LYS A 86 6.61 -8.59 19.05
N GLN A 87 6.09 -9.78 19.36
CA GLN A 87 5.72 -10.78 18.35
C GLN A 87 4.51 -10.32 17.52
N LEU A 88 3.49 -9.72 18.16
CA LEU A 88 2.35 -9.14 17.45
C LEU A 88 2.76 -8.02 16.49
N VAL A 89 3.65 -7.11 16.93
CA VAL A 89 4.17 -6.03 16.07
C VAL A 89 4.96 -6.60 14.88
N GLN A 90 5.75 -7.66 15.09
CA GLN A 90 6.47 -8.32 13.99
C GLN A 90 5.53 -8.92 12.94
N ILE A 91 4.46 -9.61 13.36
CA ILE A 91 3.47 -10.18 12.44
C ILE A 91 2.73 -9.05 11.72
N TYR A 92 2.29 -8.04 12.48
CA TYR A 92 1.51 -6.93 11.96
C TYR A 92 2.27 -6.22 10.84
N ARG A 93 3.59 -6.00 10.95
CA ARG A 93 4.44 -5.36 9.90
C ARG A 93 4.32 -5.95 8.49
N TYR A 94 3.95 -7.21 8.33
CA TYR A 94 3.80 -7.85 7.03
C TYR A 94 2.43 -7.60 6.38
N LEU A 95 1.47 -7.05 7.12
CA LEU A 95 0.10 -6.82 6.65
C LEU A 95 0.03 -5.98 5.36
N PRO A 96 0.76 -4.86 5.19
CA PRO A 96 0.67 -4.08 3.96
C PRO A 96 1.18 -4.85 2.74
N MET A 97 2.25 -5.62 2.89
CA MET A 97 2.78 -6.46 1.80
C MET A 97 1.81 -7.58 1.44
N LEU A 98 1.18 -8.23 2.42
CA LEU A 98 0.14 -9.23 2.15
C LEU A 98 -1.05 -8.62 1.40
N CYS A 99 -1.53 -7.45 1.82
CA CYS A 99 -2.57 -6.70 1.10
C CYS A 99 -2.15 -6.41 -0.34
N LEU A 100 -0.90 -5.99 -0.56
CA LEU A 100 -0.39 -5.71 -1.90
C LEU A 100 -0.37 -6.97 -2.76
N THR A 101 0.10 -8.10 -2.22
CA THR A 101 0.11 -9.38 -2.94
C THR A 101 -1.30 -9.81 -3.35
N VAL A 102 -2.27 -9.72 -2.44
CA VAL A 102 -3.67 -10.04 -2.75
C VAL A 102 -4.22 -9.09 -3.82
N MET A 103 -3.97 -7.79 -3.69
CA MET A 103 -4.44 -6.78 -4.64
C MET A 103 -3.87 -7.00 -6.05
N VAL A 104 -2.56 -7.20 -6.16
CA VAL A 104 -1.90 -7.45 -7.46
C VAL A 104 -2.37 -8.77 -8.06
N SER A 105 -2.54 -9.81 -7.25
CA SER A 105 -3.07 -11.10 -7.71
C SER A 105 -4.49 -10.94 -8.26
N TYR A 106 -5.35 -10.21 -7.56
CA TYR A 106 -6.70 -9.91 -8.02
C TYR A 106 -6.71 -9.12 -9.32
N LEU A 107 -5.94 -8.02 -9.41
CA LEU A 107 -5.86 -7.20 -10.61
C LEU A 107 -5.33 -8.00 -11.81
N ALA A 108 -4.35 -8.89 -11.59
CA ALA A 108 -3.81 -9.76 -12.64
C ALA A 108 -4.85 -10.74 -13.18
N THR A 109 -5.83 -11.18 -12.37
CA THR A 109 -6.94 -12.02 -12.84
C THR A 109 -8.06 -11.26 -13.56
N GLN A 110 -8.07 -9.93 -13.47
CA GLN A 110 -9.04 -9.09 -14.19
C GLN A 110 -8.55 -8.61 -15.57
N ILE A 111 -7.26 -8.84 -15.88
CA ILE A 111 -6.68 -8.65 -17.21
C ILE A 111 -7.01 -9.88 -18.06
#